data_AF-Q64Y38-F1
#
_entry.id   AF-Q64Y38-F1
#
_cell.length_a   1.000
_cell.length_b   1.000
_cell.length_c   1.000
_cell.angle_alpha   90.00
_cell.angle_beta   90.00
_cell.angle_gamma   90.00
#
_symmetry.space_group_name_H-M   'P 1'
#
loop_
_entity.id
_entity.type
_entity.pdbx_description
1 polymer ?
#
loop_
_entity_poly.entity_id
_entity_poly.type
_entity_poly.pdbx_seq_one_letter_code
_entity_poly.pdbx_strand_id
1 'polypeptide(L)'
;MIKIEYKNILPQACFDNSMTARWGYLPMAVKDFAFDTGKIFQLPVGAEAFGNNGSITSHSSREHYEKAQSLMRDVLKMAHERGIRMAMGFEFGVIPSEYFSLNVAGDCFYWAGESNMIPNPKSQIAAEIHYAAIDDILNTYPDIDYIWMWLNEHSFMGVDVQKALRDKPFARAYQENQALFKEAADSSARFVGVWALEYMKLTYKHLKSKGSRAKLILGGWGGGHQLPSLLKGLDRALPQDIIFSCLNPDLGKSPQPDFLEEIARNRSVWAVPWLEGDHQLWHFQPRVNMMREQVKLAAEQNLDGVIAIHWRTEEPRFNFRTFARFASDKGADESVDQLYDRYLTEEFGEEAAKEMTPLLARMDREQIQWNVPSPEFYAYTPEWGLLDENNVRIRQELVSSGESLLKKLRGEKRENLKRFIAMFRFELLLDEVDRAMMPAFILKKKEVQGEKINGSQEYMDAYRLLVSAPVKEMFDTYMERVHSRGELGVLSSLNQRVWREYNDLKIYLENKRKEK
;
A
#
# COMPACT_ATOMS: atom_id res chain seq x y z
N MET A 1 16.07 -3.46 4.81
CA MET A 1 15.75 -4.89 5.07
C MET A 1 16.65 -5.80 4.26
N ILE A 2 16.82 -5.54 2.96
CA ILE A 2 17.78 -6.22 2.11
C ILE A 2 18.88 -5.21 1.81
N LYS A 3 20.13 -5.56 2.13
CA LYS A 3 21.30 -4.74 1.90
C LYS A 3 21.99 -5.23 0.63
N ILE A 4 21.79 -4.49 -0.45
CA ILE A 4 22.51 -4.74 -1.70
C ILE A 4 23.85 -4.00 -1.54
N GLU A 5 24.94 -4.72 -1.26
CA GLU A 5 26.28 -4.14 -1.15
C GLU A 5 27.16 -4.81 -2.21
N TYR A 6 27.64 -4.02 -3.18
CA TYR A 6 28.37 -4.56 -4.33
C TYR A 6 29.44 -3.57 -4.79
N LYS A 7 30.68 -4.05 -5.01
CA LYS A 7 31.86 -3.23 -5.38
C LYS A 7 32.05 -2.01 -4.47
N ASN A 8 31.87 -2.20 -3.16
CA ASN A 8 31.94 -1.14 -2.13
C ASN A 8 30.90 -0.01 -2.28
N ILE A 9 29.87 -0.21 -3.11
CA ILE A 9 28.71 0.67 -3.19
C ILE A 9 27.66 0.10 -2.24
N LEU A 10 27.36 0.88 -1.21
CA LEU A 10 26.22 0.67 -0.30
C LEU A 10 25.21 1.79 -0.57
N PRO A 11 24.07 1.49 -1.21
CA PRO A 11 23.02 2.47 -1.46
C PRO A 11 22.51 3.14 -0.18
N GLN A 12 21.91 4.31 -0.33
CA GLN A 12 21.27 4.98 0.79
C GLN A 12 20.11 4.13 1.33
N ALA A 13 20.18 3.79 2.62
CA ALA A 13 19.08 3.14 3.31
C ALA A 13 17.97 4.16 3.58
N CYS A 14 16.72 3.82 3.23
CA CYS A 14 15.57 4.68 3.48
C CYS A 14 14.36 3.87 3.95
N PHE A 15 13.76 4.34 5.04
CA PHE A 15 12.44 3.98 5.53
C PHE A 15 11.71 5.29 5.83
N ASP A 16 10.49 5.42 5.34
CA ASP A 16 9.72 6.65 5.54
C ASP A 16 9.47 6.92 7.03
N ASN A 17 9.51 8.20 7.37
CA ASN A 17 9.19 8.74 8.69
C ASN A 17 8.57 10.13 8.52
N SER A 18 8.13 10.77 9.61
CA SER A 18 7.47 12.08 9.53
C SER A 18 8.35 13.20 8.94
N MET A 19 9.66 13.00 8.81
CA MET A 19 10.60 13.95 8.21
C MET A 19 10.96 13.61 6.75
N THR A 20 10.41 12.54 6.17
CA THR A 20 10.64 12.20 4.75
C THR A 20 9.66 12.92 3.81
N ALA A 21 10.17 13.34 2.64
CA ALA A 21 9.39 13.95 1.57
C ALA A 21 9.13 12.95 0.43
N ARG A 22 8.35 11.90 0.70
CA ARG A 22 7.91 10.91 -0.30
C ARG A 22 6.40 10.74 -0.21
N TRP A 23 5.77 10.06 -1.17
CA TRP A 23 4.33 9.76 -1.14
C TRP A 23 3.44 11.00 -0.93
N GLY A 24 3.81 12.18 -1.44
CA GLY A 24 3.02 13.40 -1.22
C GLY A 24 3.08 13.99 0.21
N TYR A 25 3.86 13.38 1.11
CA TYR A 25 4.17 13.95 2.43
C TYR A 25 5.14 15.13 2.28
N LEU A 26 4.97 16.11 3.17
CA LEU A 26 6.01 17.10 3.41
C LEU A 26 6.62 16.88 4.81
N PRO A 27 7.95 17.05 4.98
CA PRO A 27 8.62 16.81 6.24
C PRO A 27 8.04 17.68 7.38
N MET A 28 7.80 17.07 8.53
CA MET A 28 7.36 17.73 9.75
C MET A 28 7.84 16.98 11.00
N ALA A 29 8.47 17.70 11.92
CA ALA A 29 8.88 17.13 13.19
C ALA A 29 7.65 16.98 14.10
N VAL A 30 7.65 15.96 14.95
CA VAL A 30 6.51 15.66 15.85
C VAL A 30 6.22 16.83 16.80
N LYS A 31 7.23 17.62 17.17
CA LYS A 31 7.08 18.83 18.00
C LYS A 31 6.26 19.93 17.33
N ASP A 32 6.17 19.92 15.99
CA ASP A 32 5.46 20.91 15.19
C ASP A 32 4.03 20.43 14.82
N PHE A 33 3.62 19.26 15.32
CA PHE A 33 2.27 18.73 15.10
C PHE A 33 1.21 19.59 15.81
N ALA A 34 0.10 19.81 15.12
CA ALA A 34 -1.00 20.66 15.53
C ALA A 34 -1.67 20.18 16.81
N PHE A 35 -2.31 21.11 17.52
CA PHE A 35 -3.25 20.84 18.62
C PHE A 35 -2.72 19.86 19.69
N ASP A 36 -1.42 19.95 19.99
CA ASP A 36 -0.70 19.05 20.91
C ASP A 36 -0.77 17.55 20.54
N THR A 37 -1.09 17.22 19.29
CA THR A 37 -1.17 15.82 18.84
C THR A 37 0.18 15.11 18.91
N GLY A 38 1.29 15.86 18.90
CA GLY A 38 2.63 15.32 19.16
C GLY A 38 2.79 14.57 20.49
N LYS A 39 1.95 14.85 21.51
CA LYS A 39 2.08 14.27 22.86
C LYS A 39 1.82 12.76 22.94
N ILE A 40 1.07 12.19 21.98
CA ILE A 40 0.74 10.76 21.98
C ILE A 40 1.78 9.92 21.23
N PHE A 41 2.75 10.56 20.58
CA PHE A 41 3.85 9.90 19.90
C PHE A 41 4.98 9.61 20.89
N GLN A 42 5.21 8.32 21.16
CA GLN A 42 6.34 7.89 21.99
C GLN A 42 7.60 7.81 21.14
N LEU A 43 8.52 8.76 21.33
CA LEU A 43 9.77 8.85 20.58
C LEU A 43 10.96 8.35 21.40
N PRO A 44 11.94 7.67 20.76
CA PRO A 44 13.25 7.45 21.36
C PRO A 44 13.92 8.76 21.77
N VAL A 45 14.78 8.72 22.78
CA VAL A 45 15.53 9.90 23.24
C VAL A 45 16.30 10.54 22.07
N GLY A 46 16.09 11.83 21.86
CA GLY A 46 16.75 12.61 20.80
C GLY A 46 16.11 12.48 19.41
N ALA A 47 15.08 11.65 19.23
CA ALA A 47 14.36 11.57 17.96
C ALA A 47 13.32 12.71 17.85
N GLU A 48 13.28 13.36 16.69
CA GLU A 48 12.27 14.39 16.37
C GLU A 48 11.18 13.90 15.40
N ALA A 49 11.39 12.72 14.79
CA ALA A 49 10.53 12.14 13.77
C ALA A 49 9.79 10.91 14.28
N PHE A 50 8.55 10.71 13.82
CA PHE A 50 7.83 9.45 14.00
C PHE A 50 8.16 8.48 12.86
N GLY A 51 8.61 7.27 13.18
CA GLY A 51 8.97 6.25 12.19
C GLY A 51 9.50 4.98 12.83
N ASN A 52 10.05 4.07 12.03
CA ASN A 52 10.76 2.90 12.55
C ASN A 52 12.00 3.34 13.36
N ASN A 53 12.32 2.68 14.47
CA ASN A 53 13.50 3.04 15.29
C ASN A 53 14.80 3.04 14.47
N GLY A 54 14.97 2.08 13.55
CA GLY A 54 16.10 2.04 12.63
C GLY A 54 16.16 3.23 11.67
N SER A 55 15.03 3.89 11.36
CA SER A 55 15.02 5.05 10.48
C SER A 55 15.26 6.37 11.20
N ILE A 56 14.91 6.47 12.49
CA ILE A 56 14.99 7.72 13.26
C ILE A 56 16.18 7.78 14.24
N THR A 57 16.85 6.65 14.50
CA THR A 57 18.00 6.58 15.43
C THR A 57 19.32 6.23 14.75
N SER A 58 19.35 6.01 13.44
CA SER A 58 20.58 5.64 12.73
C SER A 58 21.36 6.87 12.30
N HIS A 59 22.68 6.81 12.45
CA HIS A 59 23.61 7.87 12.09
C HIS A 59 24.33 7.62 10.75
N SER A 60 24.13 6.46 10.14
CA SER A 60 24.67 6.11 8.82
C SER A 60 23.77 5.12 8.07
N SER A 61 23.94 5.01 6.74
CA SER A 61 23.24 4.00 5.93
C SER A 61 23.52 2.58 6.40
N ARG A 62 24.75 2.30 6.83
CA ARG A 62 25.13 0.97 7.33
C ARG A 62 24.39 0.61 8.61
N GLU A 63 24.40 1.51 9.59
CA GLU A 63 23.66 1.32 10.84
C GLU A 63 22.16 1.14 10.60
N HIS A 64 21.60 1.89 9.64
CA HIS A 64 20.20 1.74 9.23
C HIS A 64 19.92 0.33 8.71
N TYR A 65 20.75 -0.19 7.79
CA TYR A 65 20.61 -1.58 7.32
C TYR A 65 20.74 -2.59 8.45
N GLU A 66 21.72 -2.43 9.34
CA GLU A 66 21.95 -3.35 10.47
C GLU A 66 20.74 -3.38 11.42
N LYS A 67 20.19 -2.23 11.79
CA LYS A 67 18.99 -2.14 12.63
C LYS A 67 17.77 -2.72 11.94
N ALA A 68 17.57 -2.42 10.65
CA ALA A 68 16.46 -2.97 9.88
C ALA A 68 16.56 -4.49 9.73
N GLN A 69 17.75 -5.02 9.46
CA GLN A 69 18.00 -6.46 9.36
C GLN A 69 17.83 -7.14 10.72
N SER A 70 18.25 -6.51 11.82
CA SER A 70 18.03 -7.03 13.17
C SER A 70 16.55 -7.17 13.49
N LEU A 71 15.77 -6.13 13.23
CA LEU A 71 14.31 -6.19 13.40
C LEU A 71 13.70 -7.35 12.61
N MET A 72 14.09 -7.52 11.34
CA MET A 72 13.52 -8.59 10.52
C MET A 72 13.96 -10.00 10.95
N ARG A 73 15.14 -10.16 11.57
CA ARG A 73 15.52 -11.43 12.21
C ARG A 73 14.65 -11.76 13.41
N ASP A 74 14.32 -10.75 14.23
CA ASP A 74 13.41 -10.93 15.36
C ASP A 74 11.99 -11.28 14.88
N VAL A 75 11.55 -10.67 13.77
CA VAL A 75 10.27 -11.00 13.11
C VAL A 75 10.28 -12.43 12.58
N LEU A 76 11.35 -12.86 11.89
CA LEU A 76 11.49 -14.23 11.39
C LEU A 76 11.41 -15.25 12.54
N LYS A 77 12.17 -15.01 13.61
CA LYS A 77 12.16 -15.86 14.80
C LYS A 77 10.75 -15.95 15.41
N MET A 78 10.10 -14.80 15.60
CA MET A 78 8.73 -14.74 16.15
C MET A 78 7.73 -15.49 15.24
N ALA A 79 7.86 -15.36 13.92
CA ALA A 79 7.01 -16.05 12.97
C ALA A 79 7.15 -17.58 13.14
N HIS A 80 8.37 -18.09 13.15
CA HIS A 80 8.62 -19.53 13.33
C HIS A 80 8.19 -20.07 14.69
N GLU A 81 8.39 -19.32 15.77
CA GLU A 81 7.88 -19.67 17.11
C GLU A 81 6.35 -19.81 17.14
N ARG A 82 5.65 -19.18 16.19
CA ARG A 82 4.19 -19.23 16.02
C ARG A 82 3.74 -20.15 14.89
N GLY A 83 4.66 -20.91 14.27
CA GLY A 83 4.37 -21.78 13.15
C GLY A 83 4.02 -21.04 11.84
N ILE A 84 4.41 -19.77 11.72
CA ILE A 84 4.20 -18.93 10.54
C ILE A 84 5.47 -18.98 9.69
N ARG A 85 5.32 -19.30 8.40
CA ARG A 85 6.42 -19.23 7.42
C ARG A 85 6.59 -17.81 6.92
N MET A 86 7.83 -17.43 6.61
CA MET A 86 8.16 -16.07 6.20
C MET A 86 8.73 -16.01 4.77
N ALA A 87 8.26 -15.03 4.01
CA ALA A 87 8.82 -14.66 2.72
C ALA A 87 9.58 -13.33 2.85
N MET A 88 10.75 -13.24 2.21
CA MET A 88 11.47 -11.99 2.00
C MET A 88 11.67 -11.78 0.51
N GLY A 89 11.47 -10.57 0.02
CA GLY A 89 11.42 -10.31 -1.42
C GLY A 89 11.76 -8.89 -1.79
N PHE A 90 11.94 -8.68 -3.09
CA PHE A 90 12.19 -7.37 -3.67
C PHE A 90 11.64 -7.32 -5.11
N GLU A 91 11.42 -6.11 -5.60
CA GLU A 91 11.10 -5.91 -7.00
C GLU A 91 12.33 -6.17 -7.86
N PHE A 92 12.31 -7.20 -8.70
CA PHE A 92 13.40 -7.37 -9.66
C PHE A 92 13.24 -6.36 -10.78
N GLY A 93 14.38 -5.84 -11.27
CA GLY A 93 14.39 -4.73 -12.22
C GLY A 93 14.47 -3.36 -11.58
N VAL A 94 14.25 -3.25 -10.27
CA VAL A 94 14.47 -2.02 -9.52
C VAL A 94 15.82 -2.06 -8.84
N ILE A 95 16.73 -1.23 -9.30
CA ILE A 95 18.03 -1.04 -8.66
C ILE A 95 18.20 0.39 -8.14
N PRO A 96 18.92 0.58 -7.03
CA PRO A 96 19.30 1.91 -6.55
C PRO A 96 20.18 2.68 -7.56
N SER A 97 20.00 4.00 -7.63
CA SER A 97 20.63 4.85 -8.65
C SER A 97 22.15 4.94 -8.50
N GLU A 98 22.68 4.65 -7.31
CA GLU A 98 24.12 4.58 -7.05
C GLU A 98 24.81 3.56 -7.96
N TYR A 99 24.12 2.49 -8.36
CA TYR A 99 24.67 1.46 -9.27
C TYR A 99 24.75 1.91 -10.73
N PHE A 100 24.11 3.01 -11.13
CA PHE A 100 24.25 3.53 -12.49
C PHE A 100 25.69 3.92 -12.80
N SER A 101 26.49 4.25 -11.77
CA SER A 101 27.93 4.48 -11.87
C SER A 101 28.73 3.28 -12.39
N LEU A 102 28.16 2.07 -12.32
CA LEU A 102 28.79 0.84 -12.81
C LEU A 102 28.52 0.56 -14.29
N ASN A 103 27.68 1.33 -14.98
CA ASN A 103 27.34 1.13 -16.38
C ASN A 103 28.42 1.63 -17.36
N VAL A 104 29.69 1.33 -17.08
CA VAL A 104 30.84 1.87 -17.84
C VAL A 104 30.85 1.37 -19.29
N ALA A 105 30.49 0.09 -19.50
CA ALA A 105 30.45 -0.52 -20.83
C ALA A 105 29.12 -0.29 -21.57
N GLY A 106 28.12 0.33 -20.92
CA GLY A 106 26.81 0.61 -21.51
C GLY A 106 25.92 -0.62 -21.74
N ASP A 107 26.28 -1.78 -21.19
CA ASP A 107 25.58 -3.07 -21.37
C ASP A 107 24.70 -3.45 -20.17
N CYS A 108 24.92 -2.83 -19.01
CA CYS A 108 24.25 -3.17 -17.75
C CYS A 108 22.78 -2.75 -17.75
N PHE A 109 22.44 -1.67 -18.44
CA PHE A 109 21.08 -1.13 -18.52
C PHE A 109 20.71 -0.79 -19.96
N TYR A 110 19.44 -0.98 -20.32
CA TYR A 110 18.97 -0.67 -21.67
C TYR A 110 18.63 0.81 -21.86
N TRP A 111 17.71 1.36 -21.09
CA TRP A 111 17.29 2.77 -21.12
C TRP A 111 16.94 3.26 -19.72
N ALA A 112 16.84 4.59 -19.58
CA ALA A 112 16.17 5.21 -18.45
C ALA A 112 14.66 5.10 -18.69
N GLY A 113 13.98 4.23 -17.96
CA GLY A 113 12.52 4.27 -17.84
C GLY A 113 12.08 5.48 -17.02
N GLU A 114 10.77 5.67 -16.86
CA GLU A 114 10.21 6.87 -16.22
C GLU A 114 10.63 7.06 -14.75
N SER A 115 11.10 5.99 -14.07
CA SER A 115 11.52 6.07 -12.67
C SER A 115 12.76 5.23 -12.31
N ASN A 116 13.29 4.43 -13.26
CA ASN A 116 14.50 3.64 -13.04
C ASN A 116 15.20 3.31 -14.37
N MET A 117 16.48 2.92 -14.34
CA MET A 117 17.13 2.28 -15.49
C MET A 117 16.74 0.80 -15.56
N ILE A 118 16.43 0.30 -16.76
CA ILE A 118 16.04 -1.10 -16.94
C ILE A 118 17.28 -1.99 -17.02
N PRO A 119 17.52 -2.89 -16.05
CA PRO A 119 18.72 -3.71 -16.03
C PRO A 119 18.61 -4.86 -17.03
N ASN A 120 19.70 -5.09 -17.75
CA ASN A 120 19.83 -6.16 -18.73
C ASN A 120 20.14 -7.50 -18.01
N PRO A 121 19.22 -8.49 -17.99
CA PRO A 121 19.48 -9.78 -17.33
C PRO A 121 20.61 -10.59 -17.97
N LYS A 122 21.12 -10.18 -19.15
CA LYS A 122 22.26 -10.81 -19.80
C LYS A 122 23.59 -10.11 -19.52
N SER A 123 23.58 -8.95 -18.88
CA SER A 123 24.81 -8.30 -18.41
C SER A 123 25.29 -8.96 -17.13
N GLN A 124 26.60 -9.20 -17.06
CA GLN A 124 27.23 -9.76 -15.87
C GLN A 124 27.03 -8.86 -14.64
N ILE A 125 27.18 -7.54 -14.79
CA ILE A 125 27.06 -6.59 -13.66
C ILE A 125 25.64 -6.59 -13.12
N ALA A 126 24.62 -6.54 -13.99
CA ALA A 126 23.22 -6.58 -13.58
C ALA A 126 22.89 -7.89 -12.85
N ALA A 127 23.37 -9.03 -13.36
CA ALA A 127 23.20 -10.32 -12.70
C ALA A 127 23.90 -10.38 -11.33
N GLU A 128 25.11 -9.84 -11.20
CA GLU A 128 25.85 -9.81 -9.94
C GLU A 128 25.19 -8.90 -8.89
N ILE A 129 24.63 -7.74 -9.28
CA ILE A 129 23.84 -6.89 -8.38
C ILE A 129 22.59 -7.65 -7.90
N HIS A 130 21.91 -8.36 -8.81
CA HIS A 130 20.76 -9.19 -8.48
C HIS A 130 21.13 -10.33 -7.51
N TYR A 131 22.28 -10.98 -7.72
CA TYR A 131 22.80 -11.99 -6.82
C TYR A 131 23.19 -11.42 -5.46
N ALA A 132 23.72 -10.20 -5.39
CA ALA A 132 24.03 -9.55 -4.12
C ALA A 132 22.78 -9.37 -3.24
N ALA A 133 21.63 -9.04 -3.84
CA ALA A 133 20.36 -8.96 -3.11
C ALA A 133 19.92 -10.34 -2.56
N ILE A 134 20.01 -11.39 -3.37
CA ILE A 134 19.66 -12.77 -2.96
C ILE A 134 20.63 -13.27 -1.87
N ASP A 135 21.92 -13.05 -2.06
CA ASP A 135 22.96 -13.47 -1.12
C ASP A 135 22.80 -12.76 0.23
N ASP A 136 22.46 -11.47 0.25
CA ASP A 136 22.17 -10.77 1.50
C ASP A 136 20.97 -11.37 2.23
N ILE A 137 19.88 -11.72 1.52
CA ILE A 137 18.73 -12.40 2.13
C ILE A 137 19.16 -13.73 2.76
N LEU A 138 19.83 -14.59 1.99
CA LEU A 138 20.22 -15.92 2.46
C LEU A 138 21.22 -15.88 3.63
N ASN A 139 22.16 -14.93 3.59
CA ASN A 139 23.16 -14.79 4.65
C ASN A 139 22.57 -14.17 5.92
N THR A 140 21.66 -13.20 5.77
CA THR A 140 21.06 -12.48 6.91
C THR A 140 19.92 -13.25 7.56
N TYR A 141 19.19 -14.04 6.77
CA TYR A 141 17.99 -14.78 7.17
C TYR A 141 18.13 -16.26 6.75
N PRO A 142 19.02 -17.03 7.38
CA PRO A 142 19.36 -18.39 6.92
C PRO A 142 18.18 -19.36 6.95
N ASP A 143 17.18 -19.12 7.81
CA ASP A 143 15.99 -19.94 7.96
C ASP A 143 14.79 -19.44 7.14
N ILE A 144 14.98 -18.47 6.22
CA ILE A 144 13.87 -17.93 5.41
C ILE A 144 13.20 -19.03 4.57
N ASP A 145 11.86 -19.10 4.62
CA ASP A 145 11.10 -20.14 3.93
C ASP A 145 10.94 -19.86 2.43
N TYR A 146 10.83 -18.59 2.07
CA TYR A 146 10.56 -18.16 0.70
C TYR A 146 11.37 -16.93 0.30
N ILE A 147 11.81 -16.92 -0.96
CA ILE A 147 12.23 -15.71 -1.66
C ILE A 147 11.11 -15.31 -2.62
N TRP A 148 10.64 -14.07 -2.49
CA TRP A 148 9.56 -13.54 -3.32
C TRP A 148 10.09 -12.51 -4.33
N MET A 149 10.09 -12.89 -5.60
CA MET A 149 10.46 -12.00 -6.71
C MET A 149 9.22 -11.27 -7.20
N TRP A 150 9.15 -9.97 -6.97
CA TRP A 150 8.02 -9.15 -7.38
C TRP A 150 8.29 -8.50 -8.74
N LEU A 151 7.41 -8.72 -9.72
CA LEU A 151 7.50 -8.05 -11.01
C LEU A 151 7.20 -6.57 -10.80
N ASN A 152 8.19 -5.74 -11.11
CA ASN A 152 8.09 -4.30 -10.99
C ASN A 152 6.97 -3.70 -11.86
N GLU A 153 6.31 -2.68 -11.32
CA GLU A 153 5.21 -1.94 -11.96
C GLU A 153 5.69 -0.79 -12.87
N HIS A 154 6.54 0.09 -12.34
CA HIS A 154 6.75 1.43 -12.91
C HIS A 154 7.93 1.55 -13.89
N SER A 155 8.90 0.64 -13.84
CA SER A 155 10.12 0.77 -14.65
C SER A 155 9.84 0.49 -16.14
N PHE A 156 8.80 -0.27 -16.46
CA PHE A 156 8.45 -0.62 -17.84
C PHE A 156 7.61 0.43 -18.57
N MET A 157 7.35 1.60 -17.98
CA MET A 157 6.82 2.72 -18.76
C MET A 157 7.90 3.20 -19.76
N GLY A 158 7.53 3.29 -21.05
CA GLY A 158 8.45 3.65 -22.13
C GLY A 158 9.34 2.53 -22.67
N VAL A 159 8.88 1.27 -22.69
CA VAL A 159 9.64 0.14 -23.26
C VAL A 159 10.16 0.43 -24.68
N ASP A 160 11.47 0.29 -24.88
CA ASP A 160 12.13 0.33 -26.19
C ASP A 160 12.69 -1.05 -26.56
N VAL A 161 11.84 -1.86 -27.18
CA VAL A 161 12.20 -3.23 -27.60
C VAL A 161 13.36 -3.21 -28.60
N GLN A 162 13.38 -2.25 -29.54
CA GLN A 162 14.43 -2.20 -30.57
C GLN A 162 15.79 -1.91 -29.96
N LYS A 163 15.86 -1.04 -28.95
CA LYS A 163 17.09 -0.80 -28.20
C LYS A 163 17.54 -2.03 -27.43
N ALA A 164 16.62 -2.74 -26.77
CA ALA A 164 16.97 -3.97 -26.05
C ALA A 164 17.56 -5.04 -26.98
N LEU A 165 16.99 -5.19 -28.18
CA LEU A 165 17.43 -6.17 -29.17
C LEU A 165 18.78 -5.86 -29.83
N ARG A 166 19.39 -4.69 -29.56
CA ARG A 166 20.79 -4.42 -29.95
C ARG A 166 21.77 -5.24 -29.11
N ASP A 167 21.39 -5.62 -27.89
CA ASP A 167 22.15 -6.56 -27.08
C ASP A 167 22.01 -7.97 -27.65
N LYS A 168 23.09 -8.49 -28.27
CA LYS A 168 23.05 -9.81 -28.96
C LYS A 168 22.67 -10.97 -28.02
N PRO A 169 23.19 -11.05 -26.77
CA PRO A 169 22.76 -12.06 -25.82
C PRO A 169 21.25 -12.03 -25.54
N PHE A 170 20.67 -10.86 -25.30
CA PHE A 170 19.24 -10.74 -25.04
C PHE A 170 18.40 -10.97 -26.30
N ALA A 171 18.85 -10.47 -27.46
CA ALA A 171 18.16 -10.70 -28.74
C ALA A 171 17.95 -12.18 -29.04
N ARG A 172 18.94 -13.04 -28.74
CA ARG A 172 18.80 -14.49 -28.85
C ARG A 172 17.75 -15.04 -27.89
N ALA A 173 17.80 -14.66 -26.62
CA ALA A 173 16.80 -15.08 -25.63
C ALA A 173 15.38 -14.63 -26.02
N TYR A 174 15.24 -13.42 -26.56
CA TYR A 174 13.97 -12.91 -27.07
C TYR A 174 13.45 -13.71 -28.27
N GLN A 175 14.31 -13.98 -29.26
CA GLN A 175 13.93 -14.80 -30.42
C GLN A 175 13.48 -16.20 -30.01
N GLU A 176 14.18 -16.84 -29.06
CA GLU A 176 13.87 -18.18 -28.57
C GLU A 176 12.56 -18.24 -27.78
N ASN A 177 12.22 -17.20 -27.01
CA ASN A 177 11.17 -17.28 -26.00
C ASN A 177 9.93 -16.40 -26.26
N GLN A 178 9.97 -15.41 -27.16
CA GLN A 178 8.83 -14.49 -27.37
C GLN A 178 7.53 -15.21 -27.76
N ALA A 179 7.62 -16.35 -28.46
CA ALA A 179 6.46 -17.13 -28.88
C ALA A 179 5.73 -17.81 -27.71
N LEU A 180 6.35 -17.86 -26.53
CA LEU A 180 5.72 -18.32 -25.28
C LEU A 180 4.74 -17.27 -24.72
N PHE A 181 4.77 -16.01 -25.17
CA PHE A 181 3.94 -14.94 -24.64
C PHE A 181 2.87 -14.54 -25.66
N LYS A 182 2.00 -15.49 -26.01
CA LYS A 182 0.95 -15.29 -27.04
C LYS A 182 -0.17 -14.36 -26.56
N GLU A 183 -0.39 -14.34 -25.25
CA GLU A 183 -1.43 -13.59 -24.56
C GLU A 183 -1.00 -12.15 -24.25
N ALA A 184 0.29 -11.85 -24.44
CA ALA A 184 0.81 -10.49 -24.30
C ALA A 184 0.20 -9.57 -25.37
N ALA A 185 -0.36 -8.46 -24.92
CA ALA A 185 -1.15 -7.54 -25.76
C ALA A 185 -0.34 -6.93 -26.92
N ASP A 186 0.95 -6.67 -26.71
CA ASP A 186 1.83 -6.02 -27.67
C ASP A 186 3.28 -6.50 -27.53
N SER A 187 4.18 -5.93 -28.35
CA SER A 187 5.61 -6.23 -28.31
C SER A 187 6.28 -5.84 -27.00
N SER A 188 5.79 -4.79 -26.32
CA SER A 188 6.34 -4.33 -25.05
C SER A 188 6.03 -5.34 -23.95
N ALA A 189 4.79 -5.81 -23.85
CA ALA A 189 4.41 -6.87 -22.93
C ALA A 189 5.18 -8.18 -23.21
N ARG A 190 5.40 -8.55 -24.48
CA ARG A 190 6.25 -9.71 -24.83
C ARG A 190 7.68 -9.53 -24.37
N PHE A 191 8.25 -8.34 -24.55
CA PHE A 191 9.58 -8.01 -24.03
C PHE A 191 9.63 -8.20 -22.50
N VAL A 192 8.67 -7.65 -21.76
CA VAL A 192 8.61 -7.79 -20.29
C VAL A 192 8.50 -9.27 -19.89
N GLY A 193 7.70 -10.07 -20.60
CA GLY A 193 7.60 -11.51 -20.39
C GLY A 193 8.95 -12.23 -20.53
N VAL A 194 9.66 -12.01 -21.64
CA VAL A 194 11.00 -12.60 -21.85
C VAL A 194 11.99 -12.09 -20.81
N TRP A 195 11.98 -10.79 -20.52
CA TRP A 195 12.85 -10.17 -19.55
C TRP A 195 12.66 -10.77 -18.14
N ALA A 196 11.41 -10.95 -17.73
CA ALA A 196 11.06 -11.56 -16.46
C ALA A 196 11.44 -13.04 -16.39
N LEU A 197 11.23 -13.78 -17.49
CA LEU A 197 11.70 -15.16 -17.62
C LEU A 197 13.21 -15.28 -17.39
N GLU A 198 14.00 -14.38 -17.95
CA GLU A 198 15.46 -14.40 -17.79
C GLU A 198 15.90 -14.09 -16.35
N TYR A 199 15.28 -13.11 -15.67
CA TYR A 199 15.55 -12.87 -14.25
C TYR A 199 15.15 -14.04 -13.37
N MET A 200 13.99 -14.65 -13.62
CA MET A 200 13.54 -15.82 -12.87
C MET A 200 14.48 -17.02 -13.07
N LYS A 201 15.01 -17.23 -14.28
CA LYS A 201 16.05 -18.23 -14.54
C LYS A 201 17.34 -17.93 -13.76
N LEU A 202 17.77 -16.66 -13.68
CA LEU A 202 18.94 -16.27 -12.88
C LEU A 202 18.72 -16.58 -11.40
N THR A 203 17.60 -16.14 -10.83
CA THR A 203 17.25 -16.38 -9.42
C THR A 203 17.20 -17.87 -9.11
N TYR A 204 16.48 -18.64 -9.93
CA TYR A 204 16.29 -20.07 -9.70
C TYR A 204 17.64 -20.83 -9.72
N LYS A 205 18.47 -20.58 -10.74
CA LYS A 205 19.80 -21.21 -10.84
C LYS A 205 20.70 -20.82 -9.68
N HIS A 206 20.69 -19.54 -9.30
CA HIS A 206 21.52 -19.04 -8.19
C HIS A 206 21.12 -19.70 -6.88
N LEU A 207 19.82 -19.78 -6.57
CA LEU A 207 19.33 -20.45 -5.36
C LEU A 207 19.72 -21.93 -5.30
N LYS A 208 19.58 -22.66 -6.41
CA LYS A 208 20.04 -24.07 -6.48
C LYS A 208 21.55 -24.18 -6.29
N SER A 209 22.34 -23.28 -6.89
CA SER A 209 23.81 -23.28 -6.75
C SER A 209 24.27 -23.03 -5.32
N LYS A 210 23.51 -22.25 -4.54
CA LYS A 210 23.74 -21.99 -3.11
C LYS A 210 23.25 -23.10 -2.20
N GLY A 211 22.58 -24.12 -2.74
CA GLY A 211 21.93 -25.18 -1.94
C GLY A 211 20.81 -24.65 -1.05
N SER A 212 20.18 -23.53 -1.42
CA SER A 212 19.14 -22.90 -0.61
C SER A 212 17.91 -23.80 -0.46
N ARG A 213 17.33 -23.82 0.74
CA ARG A 213 16.06 -24.49 1.03
C ARG A 213 14.84 -23.59 0.78
N ALA A 214 15.06 -22.29 0.63
CA ALA A 214 13.98 -21.33 0.40
C ALA A 214 13.30 -21.62 -0.94
N LYS A 215 11.96 -21.64 -0.93
CA LYS A 215 11.16 -21.78 -2.16
C LYS A 215 11.06 -20.44 -2.88
N LEU A 216 10.88 -20.48 -4.20
CA LEU A 216 10.80 -19.28 -5.02
C LEU A 216 9.34 -18.95 -5.37
N ILE A 217 8.96 -17.70 -5.13
CA ILE A 217 7.65 -17.15 -5.53
C ILE A 217 7.89 -16.08 -6.59
N LEU A 218 7.09 -16.11 -7.67
CA LEU A 218 6.92 -15.00 -8.59
C LEU A 218 5.62 -14.26 -8.23
N GLY A 219 5.72 -12.98 -7.89
CA GLY A 219 4.60 -12.09 -7.58
C GLY A 219 4.50 -10.90 -8.52
N GLY A 220 3.40 -10.17 -8.44
CA GLY A 220 3.23 -8.91 -9.17
C GLY A 220 1.80 -8.42 -9.16
N TRP A 221 1.61 -7.27 -9.79
CA TRP A 221 0.34 -6.58 -9.87
C TRP A 221 -0.66 -7.24 -10.81
N GLY A 222 -1.94 -7.17 -10.43
CA GLY A 222 -3.06 -7.84 -11.08
C GLY A 222 -3.70 -7.12 -12.26
N GLY A 223 -3.24 -5.93 -12.64
CA GLY A 223 -3.81 -5.19 -13.75
C GLY A 223 -3.55 -5.87 -15.10
N GLY A 224 -4.45 -5.68 -16.07
CA GLY A 224 -4.46 -6.45 -17.33
C GLY A 224 -3.14 -6.47 -18.10
N HIS A 225 -2.45 -5.33 -18.22
CA HIS A 225 -1.15 -5.24 -18.91
C HIS A 225 0.06 -5.56 -18.04
N GLN A 226 -0.15 -5.91 -16.77
CA GLN A 226 0.91 -6.24 -15.80
C GLN A 226 1.15 -7.77 -15.80
N LEU A 227 1.36 -8.37 -14.62
CA LEU A 227 1.72 -9.78 -14.49
C LEU A 227 0.71 -10.75 -15.14
N PRO A 228 -0.63 -10.59 -15.04
CA PRO A 228 -1.59 -11.55 -15.57
C PRO A 228 -1.36 -11.95 -17.03
N SER A 229 -1.06 -10.98 -17.90
CA SER A 229 -0.82 -11.22 -19.33
C SER A 229 0.41 -12.08 -19.62
N LEU A 230 1.32 -12.20 -18.65
CA LEU A 230 2.60 -12.91 -18.77
C LEU A 230 2.55 -14.32 -18.16
N LEU A 231 1.63 -14.57 -17.22
CA LEU A 231 1.62 -15.79 -16.41
C LEU A 231 1.49 -17.07 -17.23
N LYS A 232 0.67 -17.10 -18.28
CA LYS A 232 0.58 -18.29 -19.16
C LYS A 232 1.89 -18.57 -19.90
N GLY A 233 2.61 -17.53 -20.31
CA GLY A 233 3.94 -17.69 -20.92
C GLY A 233 4.99 -18.15 -19.93
N LEU A 234 4.96 -17.61 -18.71
CA LEU A 234 5.85 -18.01 -17.63
C LEU A 234 5.56 -19.43 -17.14
N ASP A 235 4.30 -19.86 -17.07
CA ASP A 235 3.92 -21.22 -16.69
C ASP A 235 4.51 -22.26 -17.64
N ARG A 236 4.45 -21.97 -18.96
CA ARG A 236 5.05 -22.84 -19.99
C ARG A 236 6.57 -22.96 -19.88
N ALA A 237 7.24 -21.93 -19.35
CA ALA A 237 8.69 -21.78 -19.46
C ALA A 237 9.45 -22.10 -18.15
N LEU A 238 8.83 -21.84 -17.00
CA LEU A 238 9.46 -21.92 -15.69
C LEU A 238 9.25 -23.28 -15.03
N PRO A 239 10.22 -23.77 -14.22
CA PRO A 239 10.03 -24.94 -13.38
C PRO A 239 8.74 -24.88 -12.55
N GLN A 240 8.05 -26.02 -12.42
CA GLN A 240 6.77 -26.14 -11.71
C GLN A 240 6.89 -25.98 -10.19
N ASP A 241 8.10 -26.07 -9.61
CA ASP A 241 8.34 -25.81 -8.18
C ASP A 241 8.37 -24.31 -7.83
N ILE A 242 8.25 -23.42 -8.81
CA ILE A 242 8.08 -21.97 -8.60
C ILE A 242 6.60 -21.67 -8.39
N ILE A 243 6.30 -21.05 -7.25
CA ILE A 243 4.94 -20.62 -6.86
C ILE A 243 4.60 -19.34 -7.61
N PHE A 244 3.40 -19.25 -8.17
CA PHE A 244 2.90 -18.02 -8.77
C PHE A 244 1.95 -17.30 -7.81
N SER A 245 2.05 -15.98 -7.78
CA SER A 245 1.16 -15.14 -7.00
C SER A 245 0.85 -13.85 -7.75
N CYS A 246 -0.36 -13.35 -7.59
CA CYS A 246 -0.83 -12.16 -8.31
C CYS A 246 -1.85 -11.41 -7.47
N LEU A 247 -1.71 -10.08 -7.42
CA LEU A 247 -2.76 -9.22 -6.85
C LEU A 247 -4.07 -9.41 -7.59
N ASN A 248 -5.17 -9.31 -6.85
CA ASN A 248 -6.47 -9.21 -7.46
C ASN A 248 -6.55 -7.86 -8.21
N PRO A 249 -7.14 -7.82 -9.42
CA PRO A 249 -7.14 -6.62 -10.26
C PRO A 249 -7.94 -5.46 -9.62
N ASP A 250 -7.79 -4.27 -10.20
CA ASP A 250 -8.59 -3.08 -9.87
C ASP A 250 -8.57 -2.71 -8.38
N LEU A 251 -7.41 -2.84 -7.72
CA LEU A 251 -7.24 -2.60 -6.28
C LEU A 251 -8.16 -3.49 -5.42
N GLY A 252 -8.42 -4.69 -5.94
CA GLY A 252 -9.26 -5.72 -5.37
C GLY A 252 -10.75 -5.57 -5.67
N LYS A 253 -11.22 -4.64 -6.53
CA LYS A 253 -12.64 -4.61 -6.99
C LYS A 253 -13.02 -5.92 -7.65
N SER A 254 -12.12 -6.38 -8.51
CA SER A 254 -12.29 -7.59 -9.30
C SER A 254 -11.62 -8.76 -8.57
N PRO A 255 -12.21 -9.96 -8.62
CA PRO A 255 -11.54 -11.16 -8.14
C PRO A 255 -10.32 -11.48 -8.99
N GLN A 256 -9.50 -12.42 -8.51
CA GLN A 256 -8.45 -13.02 -9.31
C GLN A 256 -8.98 -13.60 -10.65
N PRO A 257 -8.22 -13.52 -11.76
CA PRO A 257 -8.68 -13.97 -13.07
C PRO A 257 -8.90 -15.49 -13.19
N ASP A 258 -9.91 -15.90 -13.95
CA ASP A 258 -10.28 -17.32 -14.14
C ASP A 258 -9.16 -18.20 -14.70
N PHE A 259 -8.28 -17.64 -15.54
CA PHE A 259 -7.21 -18.44 -16.14
C PHE A 259 -6.20 -18.96 -15.10
N LEU A 260 -6.19 -18.44 -13.88
CA LEU A 260 -5.34 -18.97 -12.81
C LEU A 260 -5.72 -20.40 -12.44
N GLU A 261 -6.98 -20.81 -12.61
CA GLU A 261 -7.41 -22.21 -12.41
C GLU A 261 -6.62 -23.16 -13.33
N GLU A 262 -6.41 -22.77 -14.60
CA GLU A 262 -5.64 -23.57 -15.56
C GLU A 262 -4.19 -23.75 -15.11
N ILE A 263 -3.57 -22.67 -14.61
CA ILE A 263 -2.18 -22.69 -14.12
C ILE A 263 -2.06 -23.49 -12.82
N ALA A 264 -3.06 -23.40 -11.93
CA ALA A 264 -3.10 -24.10 -10.65
C ALA A 264 -3.15 -25.64 -10.81
N ARG A 265 -3.52 -26.15 -11.99
CA ARG A 265 -3.43 -27.59 -12.29
C ARG A 265 -1.99 -28.08 -12.41
N ASN A 266 -1.04 -27.19 -12.70
CA ASN A 266 0.36 -27.53 -13.02
C ASN A 266 1.34 -27.15 -11.91
N ARG A 267 1.01 -26.14 -11.10
CA ARG A 267 1.89 -25.59 -10.06
C ARG A 267 1.09 -24.92 -8.95
N SER A 268 1.78 -24.52 -7.90
CA SER A 268 1.15 -23.78 -6.82
C SER A 268 0.88 -22.32 -7.19
N VAL A 269 -0.35 -21.88 -6.92
CA VAL A 269 -0.83 -20.52 -7.22
C VAL A 269 -1.51 -19.92 -6.00
N TRP A 270 -1.13 -18.68 -5.65
CA TRP A 270 -1.69 -17.92 -4.54
C TRP A 270 -2.31 -16.59 -5.00
N ALA A 271 -3.61 -16.40 -4.81
CA ALA A 271 -4.25 -15.11 -5.08
C ALA A 271 -3.94 -14.10 -3.96
N VAL A 272 -3.87 -12.82 -4.29
CA VAL A 272 -3.63 -11.76 -3.30
C VAL A 272 -4.81 -10.78 -3.26
N PRO A 273 -5.91 -11.11 -2.54
CA PRO A 273 -7.02 -10.19 -2.34
C PRO A 273 -6.63 -8.99 -1.46
N TRP A 274 -7.25 -7.85 -1.74
CA TRP A 274 -6.98 -6.59 -1.07
C TRP A 274 -7.94 -6.35 0.08
N LEU A 275 -7.42 -6.32 1.31
CA LEU A 275 -8.25 -5.97 2.48
C LEU A 275 -8.73 -4.53 2.42
N GLU A 276 -7.99 -3.67 1.72
CA GLU A 276 -8.27 -2.26 1.51
C GLU A 276 -7.49 -1.80 0.27
N GLY A 277 -7.91 -0.69 -0.34
CA GLY A 277 -7.25 -0.07 -1.48
C GLY A 277 -6.49 1.18 -1.04
N ASP A 278 -5.33 1.39 -1.66
CA ASP A 278 -4.44 2.52 -1.43
C ASP A 278 -4.99 3.88 -1.91
N HIS A 279 -6.07 3.87 -2.71
CA HIS A 279 -6.76 5.08 -3.16
C HIS A 279 -7.78 5.64 -2.15
N GLN A 280 -7.97 5.03 -0.98
CA GLN A 280 -8.98 5.47 0.02
C GLN A 280 -8.50 5.32 1.47
N LEU A 281 -7.22 5.53 1.75
CA LEU A 281 -6.61 5.14 3.05
C LEU A 281 -7.06 5.99 4.24
N TRP A 282 -7.76 7.10 4.04
CA TRP A 282 -8.27 7.94 5.15
C TRP A 282 -9.70 7.62 5.56
N HIS A 283 -10.33 6.69 4.85
CA HIS A 283 -11.71 6.33 5.06
C HIS A 283 -11.84 4.85 5.40
N PHE A 284 -12.89 4.49 6.12
CA PHE A 284 -13.24 3.11 6.40
C PHE A 284 -13.66 2.38 5.13
N GLN A 285 -13.02 1.25 4.83
CA GLN A 285 -13.27 0.47 3.63
C GLN A 285 -13.84 -0.90 4.00
N PRO A 286 -15.17 -1.03 4.20
CA PRO A 286 -15.77 -2.34 4.45
C PRO A 286 -15.62 -3.21 3.19
N ARG A 287 -15.01 -4.38 3.35
CA ARG A 287 -14.81 -5.39 2.30
C ARG A 287 -15.10 -6.81 2.79
N VAL A 288 -15.94 -6.97 3.81
CA VAL A 288 -16.34 -8.29 4.32
C VAL A 288 -17.03 -9.08 3.20
N ASN A 289 -17.91 -8.45 2.42
CA ASN A 289 -18.53 -9.12 1.28
C ASN A 289 -17.48 -9.58 0.25
N MET A 290 -16.53 -8.72 -0.10
CA MET A 290 -15.52 -9.03 -1.11
C MET A 290 -14.53 -10.10 -0.64
N MET A 291 -14.06 -10.04 0.61
CA MET A 291 -13.17 -11.05 1.16
C MET A 291 -13.85 -12.42 1.22
N ARG A 292 -15.16 -12.46 1.52
CA ARG A 292 -15.95 -13.69 1.41
C ARG A 292 -15.93 -14.23 -0.02
N GLU A 293 -16.39 -13.43 -0.99
CA GLU A 293 -16.53 -13.91 -2.38
C GLU A 293 -15.19 -14.29 -3.00
N GLN A 294 -14.15 -13.48 -2.85
CA GLN A 294 -12.86 -13.70 -3.51
C GLN A 294 -12.10 -14.90 -2.93
N VAL A 295 -12.16 -15.11 -1.61
CA VAL A 295 -11.51 -16.27 -0.97
C VAL A 295 -12.26 -17.56 -1.28
N LYS A 296 -13.60 -17.54 -1.34
CA LYS A 296 -14.39 -18.69 -1.82
C LYS A 296 -14.05 -19.03 -3.27
N LEU A 297 -14.02 -18.04 -4.14
CA LEU A 297 -13.65 -18.24 -5.54
C LEU A 297 -12.23 -18.83 -5.69
N ALA A 298 -11.28 -18.41 -4.84
CA ALA A 298 -9.93 -18.98 -4.87
C ALA A 298 -9.95 -20.49 -4.52
N ALA A 299 -10.80 -20.89 -3.58
CA ALA A 299 -11.00 -22.31 -3.27
C ALA A 299 -11.70 -23.07 -4.41
N GLU A 300 -12.69 -22.46 -5.06
CA GLU A 300 -13.39 -23.03 -6.24
C GLU A 300 -12.46 -23.22 -7.44
N GLN A 301 -11.54 -22.27 -7.66
CA GLN A 301 -10.49 -22.35 -8.67
C GLN A 301 -9.33 -23.29 -8.27
N ASN A 302 -9.45 -23.98 -7.14
CA ASN A 302 -8.46 -24.89 -6.59
C ASN A 302 -7.07 -24.26 -6.44
N LEU A 303 -7.01 -22.98 -6.07
CA LEU A 303 -5.77 -22.31 -5.73
C LEU A 303 -5.24 -22.85 -4.38
N ASP A 304 -3.92 -22.98 -4.26
CA ASP A 304 -3.28 -23.53 -3.05
C ASP A 304 -3.30 -22.58 -1.86
N GLY A 305 -3.52 -21.28 -2.10
CA GLY A 305 -3.44 -20.29 -1.05
C GLY A 305 -3.99 -18.92 -1.44
N VAL A 306 -4.17 -18.10 -0.41
CA VAL A 306 -4.54 -16.69 -0.51
C VAL A 306 -3.63 -15.87 0.40
N ILE A 307 -3.31 -14.64 0.01
CA ILE A 307 -2.48 -13.72 0.79
C ILE A 307 -3.21 -12.38 0.90
N ALA A 308 -3.39 -11.88 2.12
CA ALA A 308 -3.99 -10.57 2.32
C ALA A 308 -2.94 -9.45 2.14
N ILE A 309 -3.28 -8.41 1.37
CA ILE A 309 -2.51 -7.15 1.32
C ILE A 309 -3.25 -6.04 2.08
N HIS A 310 -2.50 -5.24 2.85
CA HIS A 310 -3.02 -4.14 3.66
C HIS A 310 -1.94 -3.09 3.98
N TRP A 311 -2.37 -1.90 4.40
CA TRP A 311 -1.53 -0.76 4.82
C TRP A 311 -1.78 -0.40 6.29
N ARG A 312 -3.05 -0.47 6.72
CA ARG A 312 -3.51 -0.20 8.09
C ARG A 312 -3.76 -1.51 8.83
N THR A 313 -3.90 -1.44 10.15
CA THR A 313 -4.08 -2.64 11.00
C THR A 313 -5.48 -2.74 11.60
N GLU A 314 -6.04 -1.63 12.06
CA GLU A 314 -7.31 -1.65 12.82
C GLU A 314 -8.53 -1.48 11.92
N GLU A 315 -8.48 -0.55 10.98
CA GLU A 315 -9.56 -0.29 10.02
C GLU A 315 -9.91 -1.53 9.18
N PRO A 316 -8.96 -2.28 8.60
CA PRO A 316 -9.29 -3.48 7.84
C PRO A 316 -9.58 -4.72 8.73
N ARG A 317 -9.66 -4.61 10.06
CA ARG A 317 -9.75 -5.78 10.96
C ARG A 317 -10.91 -6.71 10.64
N PHE A 318 -12.09 -6.20 10.29
CA PHE A 318 -13.24 -7.04 9.92
C PHE A 318 -13.03 -7.73 8.57
N ASN A 319 -12.37 -7.06 7.62
CA ASN A 319 -11.99 -7.65 6.34
C ASN A 319 -10.97 -8.78 6.57
N PHE A 320 -9.98 -8.55 7.43
CA PHE A 320 -8.98 -9.55 7.81
C PHE A 320 -9.60 -10.77 8.51
N ARG A 321 -10.53 -10.55 9.45
CA ARG A 321 -11.24 -11.63 10.13
C ARG A 321 -12.06 -12.50 9.16
N THR A 322 -12.72 -11.87 8.19
CA THR A 322 -13.44 -12.59 7.13
C THR A 322 -12.49 -13.34 6.22
N PHE A 323 -11.43 -12.69 5.75
CA PHE A 323 -10.36 -13.34 4.99
C PHE A 323 -9.85 -14.60 5.71
N ALA A 324 -9.50 -14.48 6.99
CA ALA A 324 -9.00 -15.59 7.80
C ALA A 324 -10.03 -16.71 7.98
N ARG A 325 -11.30 -16.37 8.21
CA ARG A 325 -12.40 -17.35 8.35
C ARG A 325 -12.51 -18.22 7.09
N PHE A 326 -12.67 -17.61 5.92
CA PHE A 326 -12.85 -18.33 4.66
C PHE A 326 -11.56 -18.99 4.16
N ALA A 327 -10.38 -18.46 4.50
CA ALA A 327 -9.11 -19.11 4.20
C ALA A 327 -8.89 -20.38 5.05
N SER A 328 -9.37 -20.37 6.31
CA SER A 328 -9.25 -21.51 7.23
C SER A 328 -10.28 -22.62 7.02
N ASP A 329 -11.44 -22.29 6.46
CA ASP A 329 -12.57 -23.20 6.30
C ASP A 329 -13.23 -23.01 4.93
N LYS A 330 -12.90 -23.91 3.99
CA LYS A 330 -13.44 -23.89 2.62
C LYS A 330 -14.95 -24.15 2.56
N GLY A 331 -15.55 -24.70 3.63
CA GLY A 331 -16.98 -24.96 3.74
C GLY A 331 -17.77 -23.81 4.36
N ALA A 332 -17.10 -22.74 4.79
CA ALA A 332 -17.74 -21.55 5.34
C ALA A 332 -18.74 -20.95 4.34
N ASP A 333 -19.93 -20.61 4.83
CA ASP A 333 -21.06 -20.13 4.04
C ASP A 333 -21.79 -18.93 4.67
N GLU A 334 -21.22 -18.34 5.73
CA GLU A 334 -21.85 -17.25 6.47
C GLU A 334 -22.15 -16.03 5.58
N SER A 335 -23.33 -15.45 5.77
CA SER A 335 -23.74 -14.22 5.11
C SER A 335 -22.98 -13.00 5.64
N VAL A 336 -22.97 -11.90 4.88
CA VAL A 336 -22.35 -10.64 5.32
C VAL A 336 -22.95 -10.16 6.65
N ASP A 337 -24.27 -10.27 6.80
CA ASP A 337 -24.97 -9.89 8.03
C ASP A 337 -24.57 -10.79 9.20
N GLN A 338 -24.46 -12.11 9.00
CA GLN A 338 -24.00 -13.03 10.04
C GLN A 338 -22.55 -12.76 10.47
N LEU A 339 -21.69 -12.41 9.52
CA LEU A 339 -20.30 -12.06 9.80
C LEU A 339 -20.21 -10.76 10.62
N TYR A 340 -20.89 -9.69 10.18
CA TYR A 340 -20.94 -8.45 10.95
C TYR A 340 -21.61 -8.64 12.32
N ASP A 341 -22.74 -9.35 12.40
CA ASP A 341 -23.44 -9.59 13.67
C ASP A 341 -22.54 -10.26 14.70
N ARG A 342 -21.80 -11.30 14.28
CA ARG A 342 -20.80 -11.95 15.14
C ARG A 342 -19.71 -10.98 15.57
N TYR A 343 -19.08 -10.28 14.63
CA TYR A 343 -17.97 -9.38 14.94
C TYR A 343 -18.38 -8.24 15.87
N LEU A 344 -19.53 -7.60 15.59
CA LEU A 344 -20.05 -6.50 16.39
C LEU A 344 -20.56 -6.98 17.75
N THR A 345 -21.10 -8.20 17.86
CA THR A 345 -21.53 -8.78 19.15
C THR A 345 -20.34 -8.99 20.07
N GLU A 346 -19.24 -9.52 19.54
CA GLU A 346 -18.00 -9.69 20.29
C GLU A 346 -17.42 -8.33 20.73
N GLU A 347 -17.31 -7.38 19.80
CA GLU A 347 -16.65 -6.09 20.02
C GLU A 347 -17.46 -5.11 20.87
N PHE A 348 -18.78 -5.05 20.64
CA PHE A 348 -19.66 -4.00 21.14
C PHE A 348 -20.84 -4.55 21.97
N GLY A 349 -21.13 -5.86 21.88
CA GLY A 349 -22.25 -6.51 22.56
C GLY A 349 -23.51 -6.64 21.70
N GLU A 350 -24.39 -7.56 22.09
CA GLU A 350 -25.59 -7.94 21.32
C GLU A 350 -26.51 -6.76 20.98
N GLU A 351 -26.76 -5.87 21.96
CA GLU A 351 -27.65 -4.72 21.74
C GLU A 351 -27.08 -3.77 20.68
N ALA A 352 -25.76 -3.54 20.69
CA ALA A 352 -25.12 -2.68 19.70
C ALA A 352 -25.01 -3.36 18.34
N ALA A 353 -24.71 -4.66 18.30
CA ALA A 353 -24.68 -5.43 17.06
C ALA A 353 -26.02 -5.41 16.34
N LYS A 354 -27.12 -5.61 17.08
CA LYS A 354 -28.48 -5.60 16.51
C LYS A 354 -28.80 -4.33 15.71
N GLU A 355 -28.38 -3.17 16.22
CA GLU A 355 -28.62 -1.88 15.55
C GLU A 355 -27.59 -1.58 14.45
N MET A 356 -26.32 -1.94 14.66
CA MET A 356 -25.21 -1.54 13.78
C MET A 356 -24.97 -2.51 12.61
N THR A 357 -25.28 -3.80 12.77
CA THR A 357 -25.09 -4.83 11.72
C THR A 357 -25.77 -4.44 10.41
N PRO A 358 -27.06 -4.07 10.38
CA PRO A 358 -27.74 -3.75 9.12
C PRO A 358 -27.10 -2.57 8.40
N LEU A 359 -26.61 -1.58 9.14
CA LEU A 359 -25.98 -0.38 8.60
C LEU A 359 -24.63 -0.70 7.94
N LEU A 360 -23.75 -1.43 8.62
CA LEU A 360 -22.45 -1.82 8.06
C LEU A 360 -22.59 -2.82 6.91
N ALA A 361 -23.48 -3.81 7.05
CA ALA A 361 -23.73 -4.79 6.01
C ALA A 361 -24.28 -4.14 4.73
N ARG A 362 -25.14 -3.11 4.88
CA ARG A 362 -25.60 -2.27 3.76
C ARG A 362 -24.45 -1.47 3.15
N MET A 363 -23.66 -0.76 3.96
CA MET A 363 -22.51 0.03 3.50
C MET A 363 -21.51 -0.81 2.69
N ASP A 364 -21.25 -2.05 3.12
CA ASP A 364 -20.37 -3.01 2.46
C ASP A 364 -20.95 -3.52 1.13
N ARG A 365 -22.15 -4.09 1.16
CA ARG A 365 -22.79 -4.68 -0.03
C ARG A 365 -23.04 -3.67 -1.13
N GLU A 366 -23.47 -2.47 -0.77
CA GLU A 366 -23.73 -1.38 -1.71
C GLU A 366 -22.45 -0.61 -2.08
N GLN A 367 -21.31 -0.94 -1.46
CA GLN A 367 -20.02 -0.31 -1.68
C GLN A 367 -20.09 1.23 -1.60
N ILE A 368 -20.82 1.76 -0.61
CA ILE A 368 -21.11 3.21 -0.51
C ILE A 368 -19.82 4.05 -0.48
N GLN A 369 -18.76 3.51 0.12
CA GLN A 369 -17.45 4.15 0.24
C GLN A 369 -16.73 4.39 -1.10
N TRP A 370 -17.07 3.67 -2.16
CA TRP A 370 -16.15 3.42 -3.26
C TRP A 370 -15.74 4.63 -4.11
N ASN A 371 -16.56 5.69 -4.08
CA ASN A 371 -16.35 6.89 -4.86
C ASN A 371 -15.64 8.02 -4.07
N VAL A 372 -15.17 7.75 -2.85
CA VAL A 372 -14.49 8.76 -2.02
C VAL A 372 -12.97 8.57 -2.12
N PRO A 373 -12.25 9.43 -2.86
CA PRO A 373 -10.81 9.27 -3.08
C PRO A 373 -9.99 9.83 -1.92
N SER A 374 -8.95 9.14 -1.49
CA SER A 374 -7.84 9.67 -0.69
C SER A 374 -6.55 8.94 -1.11
N PRO A 375 -6.03 9.22 -2.32
CA PRO A 375 -4.90 8.50 -2.90
C PRO A 375 -3.58 8.95 -2.28
N GLU A 376 -3.11 8.17 -1.31
CA GLU A 376 -2.00 8.53 -0.42
C GLU A 376 -0.71 8.92 -1.16
N PHE A 377 -0.49 8.44 -2.39
CA PHE A 377 0.69 8.76 -3.20
C PHE A 377 0.86 10.26 -3.55
N TYR A 378 -0.23 11.01 -3.66
CA TYR A 378 -0.22 12.38 -4.19
C TYR A 378 -0.25 13.44 -3.08
N ALA A 379 0.14 14.67 -3.43
CA ALA A 379 -0.10 15.80 -2.54
C ALA A 379 -1.58 15.91 -2.19
N TYR A 380 -1.87 16.25 -0.93
CA TYR A 380 -3.24 16.39 -0.47
C TYR A 380 -3.95 17.54 -1.17
N THR A 381 -5.24 17.33 -1.46
CA THR A 381 -6.17 18.37 -1.88
C THR A 381 -7.44 18.26 -1.03
N PRO A 382 -8.20 19.35 -0.83
CA PRO A 382 -9.49 19.29 -0.14
C PRO A 382 -10.56 18.46 -0.87
N GLU A 383 -10.23 17.78 -1.97
CA GLU A 383 -11.15 16.83 -2.62
C GLU A 383 -11.19 15.49 -1.88
N TRP A 384 -10.17 15.22 -1.04
CA TRP A 384 -10.00 13.91 -0.41
C TRP A 384 -11.06 13.63 0.66
N GLY A 385 -11.51 14.65 1.38
CA GLY A 385 -12.54 14.54 2.40
C GLY A 385 -13.97 14.63 1.90
N LEU A 386 -14.20 14.97 0.63
CA LEU A 386 -15.53 15.26 0.13
C LEU A 386 -16.39 14.00 0.07
N LEU A 387 -17.54 14.06 0.74
CA LEU A 387 -18.54 13.01 0.78
C LEU A 387 -19.78 13.41 -0.05
N ASP A 388 -20.39 12.45 -0.74
CA ASP A 388 -21.73 12.65 -1.31
C ASP A 388 -22.83 12.49 -0.25
N GLU A 389 -24.08 12.81 -0.63
CA GLU A 389 -25.22 12.74 0.29
C GLU A 389 -25.44 11.33 0.89
N ASN A 390 -25.19 10.27 0.11
CA ASN A 390 -25.34 8.91 0.59
C ASN A 390 -24.28 8.56 1.62
N ASN A 391 -23.03 8.96 1.35
CA ASN A 391 -21.88 8.81 2.24
C ASN A 391 -22.06 9.58 3.55
N VAL A 392 -22.57 10.81 3.51
CA VAL A 392 -22.89 11.59 4.70
C VAL A 392 -23.99 10.91 5.51
N ARG A 393 -25.09 10.53 4.86
CA ARG A 393 -26.26 9.92 5.53
C ARG A 393 -25.90 8.64 6.28
N ILE A 394 -25.21 7.68 5.63
CA ILE A 394 -24.86 6.42 6.28
C ILE A 394 -23.96 6.62 7.50
N ARG A 395 -23.00 7.55 7.42
CA ARG A 395 -22.10 7.87 8.54
C ARG A 395 -22.83 8.54 9.70
N GLN A 396 -23.74 9.46 9.40
CA GLN A 396 -24.58 10.09 10.42
C GLN A 396 -25.48 9.06 11.11
N GLU A 397 -26.06 8.12 10.37
CA GLU A 397 -26.84 7.00 10.92
C GLU A 397 -25.96 6.12 11.83
N LEU A 398 -24.75 5.76 11.41
CA LEU A 398 -23.81 4.96 12.21
C LEU A 398 -23.37 5.69 13.49
N VAL A 399 -23.02 6.97 13.40
CA VAL A 399 -22.62 7.78 14.56
C VAL A 399 -23.78 7.93 15.53
N SER A 400 -24.95 8.38 15.07
CA SER A 400 -26.11 8.60 15.93
C SER A 400 -26.62 7.32 16.60
N SER A 401 -26.64 6.20 15.86
CA SER A 401 -27.00 4.88 16.41
C SER A 401 -26.03 4.49 17.52
N GLY A 402 -24.71 4.56 17.27
CA GLY A 402 -23.70 4.23 18.26
C GLY A 402 -23.68 5.15 19.48
N GLU A 403 -23.87 6.46 19.30
CA GLU A 403 -23.97 7.42 20.42
C GLU A 403 -25.17 7.15 21.33
N SER A 404 -26.29 6.71 20.77
CA SER A 404 -27.47 6.33 21.56
C SER A 404 -27.20 5.11 22.46
N LEU A 405 -26.39 4.16 21.96
CA LEU A 405 -26.03 2.90 22.62
C LEU A 405 -24.93 3.08 23.67
N LEU A 406 -24.03 4.04 23.46
CA LEU A 406 -22.94 4.34 24.39
C LEU A 406 -23.41 4.46 25.84
N LYS A 407 -24.57 5.10 26.08
CA LYS A 407 -25.13 5.29 27.44
C LYS A 407 -25.47 3.98 28.15
N LYS A 408 -25.72 2.90 27.41
CA LYS A 408 -26.12 1.58 27.91
C LYS A 408 -24.93 0.64 28.10
N LEU A 409 -23.84 0.85 27.38
CA LEU A 409 -22.63 0.03 27.46
C LEU A 409 -21.68 0.48 28.58
N ARG A 410 -20.84 -0.45 29.06
CA ARG A 410 -19.80 -0.22 30.07
C ARG A 410 -18.52 -0.98 29.70
N GLY A 411 -17.41 -0.57 30.30
CA GLY A 411 -16.11 -1.25 30.12
C GLY A 411 -15.60 -1.23 28.68
N GLU A 412 -14.88 -2.30 28.31
CA GLU A 412 -14.22 -2.43 27.02
C GLU A 412 -15.17 -2.27 25.81
N LYS A 413 -16.37 -2.86 25.86
CA LYS A 413 -17.38 -2.75 24.79
C LYS A 413 -17.78 -1.30 24.52
N ARG A 414 -17.87 -0.47 25.57
CA ARG A 414 -18.16 0.96 25.43
C ARG A 414 -17.01 1.69 24.76
N GLU A 415 -15.77 1.42 25.17
CA GLU A 415 -14.58 2.06 24.60
C GLU A 415 -14.37 1.66 23.14
N ASN A 416 -14.57 0.38 22.81
CA ASN A 416 -14.52 -0.13 21.45
C ASN A 416 -15.57 0.58 20.56
N LEU A 417 -16.82 0.68 21.03
CA LEU A 417 -17.86 1.40 20.28
C LEU A 417 -17.51 2.89 20.13
N LYS A 418 -16.96 3.53 21.18
CA LYS A 418 -16.56 4.95 21.13
C LYS A 418 -15.50 5.20 20.04
N ARG A 419 -14.46 4.37 19.96
CA ARG A 419 -13.43 4.47 18.92
C ARG A 419 -13.99 4.18 17.53
N PHE A 420 -14.89 3.20 17.44
CA PHE A 420 -15.53 2.83 16.19
C PHE A 420 -16.37 3.98 15.61
N ILE A 421 -17.21 4.64 16.42
CA ILE A 421 -17.98 5.80 15.94
C ILE A 421 -17.10 7.02 15.65
N ALA A 422 -15.98 7.18 16.37
CA ALA A 422 -15.04 8.27 16.13
C ALA A 422 -14.39 8.19 14.74
N MET A 423 -14.30 6.99 14.14
CA MET A 423 -13.91 6.80 12.74
C MET A 423 -14.81 7.58 11.79
N PHE A 424 -16.12 7.35 11.88
CA PHE A 424 -17.10 7.97 10.99
C PHE A 424 -17.31 9.45 11.32
N ARG A 425 -17.20 9.82 12.60
CA ARG A 425 -17.21 11.22 13.02
C ARG A 425 -16.03 11.99 12.43
N PHE A 426 -14.83 11.41 12.43
CA PHE A 426 -13.68 11.99 11.78
C PHE A 426 -13.93 12.21 10.28
N GLU A 427 -14.47 11.24 9.56
CA GLU A 427 -14.75 11.37 8.12
C GLU A 427 -15.78 12.46 7.82
N LEU A 428 -16.80 12.63 8.68
CA LEU A 428 -17.76 13.74 8.57
C LEU A 428 -17.12 15.11 8.85
N LEU A 429 -16.22 15.19 9.83
CA LEU A 429 -15.49 16.42 10.14
C LEU A 429 -14.47 16.75 9.06
N LEU A 430 -13.85 15.74 8.45
CA LEU A 430 -12.96 15.91 7.31
C LEU A 430 -13.72 16.49 6.12
N ASP A 431 -14.94 16.00 5.81
CA ASP A 431 -15.81 16.61 4.79
C ASP A 431 -16.09 18.09 5.07
N GLU A 432 -16.43 18.45 6.32
CA GLU A 432 -16.69 19.84 6.70
C GLU A 432 -15.45 20.74 6.56
N VAL A 433 -14.30 20.26 7.04
CA VAL A 433 -13.02 20.97 6.92
C VAL A 433 -12.64 21.17 5.45
N ASP A 434 -12.75 20.12 4.64
CA ASP A 434 -12.38 20.14 3.23
C ASP A 434 -13.30 21.06 2.42
N ARG A 435 -14.61 21.03 2.67
CA ARG A 435 -15.56 22.00 2.08
C ARG A 435 -15.23 23.43 2.46
N ALA A 436 -14.78 23.66 3.69
CA ALA A 436 -14.40 24.99 4.15
C ALA A 436 -13.07 25.47 3.53
N MET A 437 -12.15 24.55 3.27
CA MET A 437 -10.87 24.83 2.58
C MET A 437 -11.04 25.05 1.07
N MET A 438 -12.05 24.42 0.46
CA MET A 438 -12.20 24.36 -0.99
C MET A 438 -12.23 25.74 -1.69
N PRO A 439 -12.98 26.76 -1.22
CA PRO A 439 -12.96 28.07 -1.87
C PRO A 439 -11.58 28.72 -1.87
N ALA A 440 -10.86 28.65 -0.75
CA ALA A 440 -9.50 29.18 -0.65
C ALA A 440 -8.54 28.46 -1.62
N PHE A 441 -8.66 27.13 -1.69
CA PHE A 441 -7.88 26.30 -2.60
C PHE A 441 -8.13 26.63 -4.07
N ILE A 442 -9.40 26.81 -4.46
CA ILE A 442 -9.77 27.20 -5.83
C ILE A 442 -9.21 28.57 -6.18
N LEU A 443 -9.30 29.57 -5.29
CA LEU A 443 -8.74 30.91 -5.53
C LEU A 443 -7.21 30.84 -5.75
N LYS A 444 -6.49 30.15 -4.87
CA LYS A 444 -5.03 29.95 -4.99
C LYS A 444 -4.66 29.26 -6.30
N LYS A 445 -5.39 28.20 -6.67
CA LYS A 445 -5.19 27.47 -7.94
C LYS A 445 -5.39 28.35 -9.16
N LYS A 446 -6.48 29.13 -9.20
CA LYS A 446 -6.80 30.06 -10.30
C LYS A 446 -5.71 31.12 -10.49
N GLU A 447 -5.24 31.75 -9.40
CA GLU A 447 -4.16 32.74 -9.51
C GLU A 447 -2.85 32.12 -10.01
N VAL A 448 -2.48 30.92 -9.54
CA VAL A 448 -1.29 30.20 -10.04
C VAL A 448 -1.43 29.88 -11.54
N GLN A 449 -2.65 29.65 -12.02
CA GLN A 449 -2.96 29.44 -13.43
C GLN A 449 -3.06 30.75 -14.24
N GLY A 450 -2.84 31.91 -13.61
CA GLY A 450 -2.87 33.22 -14.25
C GLY A 450 -4.26 33.82 -14.45
N GLU A 451 -5.30 33.23 -13.85
CA GLU A 451 -6.65 33.80 -13.89
C GLU A 451 -6.76 35.04 -12.99
N LYS A 452 -7.49 36.06 -13.47
CA LYS A 452 -7.74 37.29 -12.69
C LYS A 452 -8.91 37.08 -11.74
N ILE A 453 -8.67 37.36 -10.46
CA ILE A 453 -9.70 37.32 -9.41
C ILE A 453 -10.22 38.74 -9.16
N ASN A 454 -11.47 38.98 -9.59
CA ASN A 454 -12.01 40.33 -9.74
C ASN A 454 -12.71 40.88 -8.48
N GLY A 455 -12.76 40.14 -7.37
CA GLY A 455 -13.41 40.57 -6.12
C GLY A 455 -12.50 40.54 -4.89
N SER A 456 -12.50 41.61 -4.07
CA SER A 456 -11.97 41.53 -2.69
C SER A 456 -12.89 40.67 -1.79
N GLN A 457 -14.19 40.68 -2.10
CA GLN A 457 -15.21 39.94 -1.35
C GLN A 457 -15.00 38.42 -1.43
N GLU A 458 -14.59 37.87 -2.57
CA GLU A 458 -14.31 36.43 -2.73
C GLU A 458 -13.22 35.94 -1.75
N TYR A 459 -12.14 36.71 -1.59
CA TYR A 459 -11.09 36.41 -0.62
C TYR A 459 -11.57 36.52 0.82
N MET A 460 -12.41 37.50 1.12
CA MET A 460 -13.00 37.69 2.45
C MET A 460 -13.94 36.54 2.82
N ASP A 461 -14.78 36.10 1.89
CA ASP A 461 -15.72 35.00 2.10
C ASP A 461 -15.00 33.67 2.25
N ALA A 462 -14.01 33.40 1.38
CA ALA A 462 -13.13 32.23 1.52
C ALA A 462 -12.38 32.22 2.86
N TYR A 463 -11.89 33.38 3.32
CA TYR A 463 -11.21 33.48 4.61
C TYR A 463 -12.16 33.19 5.78
N ARG A 464 -13.37 33.78 5.77
CA ARG A 464 -14.38 33.52 6.81
C ARG A 464 -14.73 32.05 6.90
N LEU A 465 -14.92 31.39 5.75
CA LEU A 465 -15.25 29.98 5.70
C LEU A 465 -14.07 29.11 6.20
N LEU A 466 -12.84 29.40 5.74
CA LEU A 466 -11.65 28.67 6.17
C LEU A 466 -11.45 28.75 7.70
N VAL A 467 -11.60 29.93 8.30
CA VAL A 467 -11.42 30.07 9.77
C VAL A 467 -12.57 29.49 10.59
N SER A 468 -13.74 29.24 9.98
CA SER A 468 -14.85 28.52 10.63
C SER A 468 -14.71 27.00 10.58
N ALA A 469 -13.76 26.47 9.79
CA ALA A 469 -13.54 25.03 9.68
C ALA A 469 -13.26 24.38 11.06
N PRO A 470 -13.90 23.25 11.41
CA PRO A 470 -13.74 22.60 12.71
C PRO A 470 -12.44 21.76 12.78
N VAL A 471 -11.32 22.30 12.30
CA VAL A 471 -10.05 21.56 12.16
C VAL A 471 -9.61 20.99 13.50
N LYS A 472 -9.71 21.76 14.59
CA LYS A 472 -9.35 21.25 15.92
C LYS A 472 -10.21 20.07 16.35
N GLU A 473 -11.54 20.14 16.15
CA GLU A 473 -12.45 19.04 16.51
C GLU A 473 -12.15 17.79 15.68
N MET A 474 -11.82 17.95 14.39
CA MET A 474 -11.38 16.85 13.52
C MET A 474 -10.14 16.14 14.07
N PHE A 475 -9.10 16.90 14.46
CA PHE A 475 -7.87 16.33 15.03
C PHE A 475 -8.10 15.71 16.41
N ASP A 476 -8.88 16.36 17.28
CA ASP A 476 -9.23 15.81 18.60
C ASP A 476 -9.99 14.48 18.43
N THR A 477 -10.95 14.43 17.51
CA THR A 477 -11.73 13.22 17.19
C THR A 477 -10.84 12.09 16.68
N TYR A 478 -9.88 12.38 15.80
CA TYR A 478 -8.93 11.38 15.34
C TYR A 478 -8.01 10.90 16.46
N MET A 479 -7.51 11.80 17.31
CA MET A 479 -6.66 11.44 18.45
C MET A 479 -7.39 10.51 19.43
N GLU A 480 -8.70 10.67 19.64
CA GLU A 480 -9.50 9.80 20.53
C GLU A 480 -9.63 8.35 20.05
N ARG A 481 -9.52 8.09 18.74
CA ARG A 481 -9.58 6.72 18.19
C ARG A 481 -8.23 6.01 18.17
N VAL A 482 -7.11 6.74 18.24
CA VAL A 482 -5.76 6.14 18.15
C VAL A 482 -5.57 5.08 19.25
N HIS A 483 -5.37 3.84 18.82
CA HIS A 483 -5.06 2.71 19.68
C HIS A 483 -4.01 1.75 19.09
N SER A 484 -3.60 1.98 17.84
CA SER A 484 -2.52 1.25 17.17
C SER A 484 -1.42 2.18 16.65
N ARG A 485 -0.24 1.61 16.39
CA ARG A 485 0.84 2.35 15.73
C ARG A 485 0.51 2.70 14.28
N GLY A 486 -0.37 1.94 13.62
CA GLY A 486 -0.85 2.25 12.27
C GLY A 486 -1.63 3.56 12.21
N GLU A 487 -2.53 3.79 13.17
CA GLU A 487 -3.29 5.04 13.28
C GLU A 487 -2.40 6.24 13.63
N LEU A 488 -1.30 6.05 14.37
CA LEU A 488 -0.29 7.11 14.53
C LEU A 488 0.32 7.54 13.19
N GLY A 489 0.47 6.62 12.24
CA GLY A 489 0.92 6.93 10.87
C GLY A 489 -0.06 7.85 10.13
N VAL A 490 -1.35 7.55 10.22
CA VAL A 490 -2.39 8.41 9.62
C VAL A 490 -2.46 9.76 10.33
N LEU A 491 -2.36 9.81 11.67
CA LEU A 491 -2.32 11.08 12.41
C LEU A 491 -1.09 11.93 12.04
N SER A 492 0.07 11.30 11.80
CA SER A 492 1.23 11.96 11.21
C SER A 492 0.89 12.53 9.82
N SER A 493 0.23 11.74 8.97
CA SER A 493 -0.23 12.17 7.64
C SER A 493 -1.15 13.40 7.71
N LEU A 494 -2.12 13.42 8.62
CA LEU A 494 -3.02 14.56 8.82
C LEU A 494 -2.26 15.85 9.16
N ASN A 495 -1.24 15.77 10.02
CA ASN A 495 -0.39 16.90 10.36
C ASN A 495 0.44 17.38 9.17
N GLN A 496 1.08 16.44 8.45
CA GLN A 496 1.96 16.75 7.33
C GLN A 496 1.21 17.30 6.11
N ARG A 497 -0.08 16.95 5.97
CA ARG A 497 -0.89 17.25 4.79
C ARG A 497 -2.02 18.25 5.09
N VAL A 498 -3.05 17.84 5.83
CA VAL A 498 -4.25 18.68 6.04
C VAL A 498 -3.91 19.94 6.81
N TRP A 499 -3.24 19.80 7.96
CA TRP A 499 -2.87 20.96 8.78
C TRP A 499 -1.94 21.91 8.05
N ARG A 500 -1.03 21.37 7.25
CA ARG A 500 -0.13 22.17 6.43
C ARG A 500 -0.87 22.94 5.35
N GLU A 501 -1.70 22.28 4.54
CA GLU A 501 -2.47 22.96 3.49
C GLU A 501 -3.42 24.00 4.08
N TYR A 502 -4.05 23.71 5.23
CA TYR A 502 -4.89 24.67 5.96
C TYR A 502 -4.12 25.95 6.28
N ASN A 503 -2.91 25.84 6.83
CA ASN A 503 -2.09 27.00 7.16
C ASN A 503 -1.59 27.74 5.92
N ASP A 504 -1.21 27.02 4.87
CA ASP A 504 -0.76 27.61 3.60
C ASP A 504 -1.90 28.43 2.97
N LEU A 505 -3.13 27.91 2.97
CA LEU A 505 -4.33 28.64 2.51
C LEU A 505 -4.65 29.84 3.39
N LYS A 506 -4.51 29.70 4.71
CA LYS A 506 -4.75 30.80 5.66
C LYS A 506 -3.77 31.95 5.44
N ILE A 507 -2.48 31.66 5.37
CA ILE A 507 -1.42 32.66 5.10
C ILE A 507 -1.65 33.34 3.76
N TYR A 508 -1.97 32.56 2.73
CA TYR A 508 -2.30 33.07 1.40
C TYR A 508 -3.43 34.11 1.46
N LEU A 509 -4.54 33.80 2.11
CA LEU A 509 -5.67 34.72 2.24
C LEU A 509 -5.37 35.94 3.13
N GLU A 510 -4.63 35.77 4.23
CA GLU A 510 -4.20 36.88 5.09
C GLU A 510 -3.35 37.90 4.32
N ASN A 511 -2.49 37.45 3.41
CA ASN A 511 -1.69 38.35 2.56
C ASN A 511 -2.57 39.08 1.55
N LYS A 512 -3.50 38.38 0.89
CA LYS A 512 -4.43 39.00 -0.08
C LYS A 512 -5.35 40.03 0.56
N ARG A 513 -5.69 39.85 1.83
CA ARG A 513 -6.46 40.83 2.63
C ARG A 513 -5.66 42.06 3.06
N LYS A 514 -4.33 42.02 3.02
CA LYS A 514 -3.45 43.17 3.32
C LYS A 514 -3.11 43.99 2.07
N GLU A 515 -3.12 43.35 0.90
CA GLU A 515 -2.81 43.97 -0.39
C GLU A 515 -3.97 44.79 -0.99
N LYS A 516 -5.20 44.61 -0.48
CA LYS A 516 -6.43 45.28 -0.90
C LYS A 516 -7.05 46.01 0.26
#